data_AF-A0A1I7UP75-F1
#
_entry.id   AF-A0A1I7UP75-F1
#
_cell.length_a   1.000
_cell.length_b   1.000
_cell.length_c   1.000
_cell.angle_alpha   90.00
_cell.angle_beta   90.00
_cell.angle_gamma   90.00
#
_symmetry.space_group_name_H-M   'P 1'
#
loop_
_entity.id
_entity.type
_entity.pdbx_description
1 polymer ?
#
loop_
_entity_poly.entity_id
_entity_poly.type
_entity_poly.pdbx_seq_one_letter_code
_entity_poly.pdbx_strand_id
1 'polypeptide(L)'
;MTAYVGRAWSMLRFYTDFAYAGVAYLVNSKAHRAMPNLAHVEPIEKLSDAVTRILGHNPGPFTLQGTNTYLLGTGSKKILIDTGEPNISEYISALKSVLSSTNSQIEYIVITHWHGDHVGGIDNITEEILDRKKIPIYKMRREKDEGVERFHYVEDGFEVAVDGATLKFIATPGHTADHFALWLKEESSLFSGDCILGEGTTVFEDLHDYMTSLEKIRGLNAKRIYPGHGPVIDKVVDKVDEYIEHRMKREREIVKVLKEHEEITSMDVTNQVYSDSPWAVRLAALNNVKLVLKKLIKDGVVENPYFETFKWVGGEKKVQKEDSSL
;
A
#
# COMPACT_ATOMS: atom_id res chain seq x y z
N MET A 1 -24.25 12.70 -34.28
CA MET A 1 -25.23 13.34 -33.38
C MET A 1 -25.41 12.54 -32.08
N THR A 2 -25.60 11.22 -32.14
CA THR A 2 -25.78 10.33 -30.98
C THR A 2 -24.64 10.38 -29.94
N ALA A 3 -23.38 10.31 -30.36
CA ALA A 3 -22.23 10.37 -29.45
C ALA A 3 -22.06 11.72 -28.71
N TYR A 4 -22.50 12.83 -29.33
CA TYR A 4 -22.38 14.17 -28.73
C TYR A 4 -23.45 14.42 -27.67
N VAL A 5 -24.67 13.90 -27.91
CA VAL A 5 -25.76 13.92 -26.93
C VAL A 5 -25.44 13.00 -25.74
N GLY A 6 -24.87 11.81 -25.99
CA GLY A 6 -24.43 10.89 -24.93
C GLY A 6 -23.34 11.50 -24.02
N ARG A 7 -22.35 12.22 -24.59
CA ARG A 7 -21.34 12.96 -23.83
C ARG A 7 -21.93 14.07 -22.95
N ALA A 8 -22.85 14.87 -23.47
CA ALA A 8 -23.45 15.96 -22.70
C ALA A 8 -24.33 15.44 -21.56
N TRP A 9 -25.06 14.34 -21.80
CA TRP A 9 -25.98 13.77 -20.83
C TRP A 9 -25.27 13.02 -19.69
N SER A 10 -24.25 12.22 -20.01
CA SER A 10 -23.39 11.56 -19.01
C SER A 10 -22.67 12.58 -18.11
N MET A 11 -22.16 13.65 -18.70
CA MET A 11 -21.51 14.74 -17.97
C MET A 11 -22.50 15.44 -17.03
N LEU A 12 -23.68 15.83 -17.51
CA LEU A 12 -24.72 16.45 -16.68
C LEU A 12 -25.11 15.57 -15.49
N ARG A 13 -25.37 14.27 -15.74
CA ARG A 13 -25.77 13.31 -14.71
C ARG A 13 -24.68 13.08 -13.66
N PHE A 14 -23.43 12.93 -14.10
CA PHE A 14 -22.29 12.79 -13.19
C PHE A 14 -22.15 14.00 -12.27
N TYR A 15 -22.22 15.22 -12.82
CA TYR A 15 -22.11 16.45 -12.02
C TYR A 15 -23.30 16.67 -11.09
N THR A 16 -24.53 16.34 -11.50
CA THR A 16 -25.70 16.44 -10.60
C THR A 16 -25.55 15.51 -9.41
N ASP A 17 -25.18 14.25 -9.65
CA ASP A 17 -24.99 13.27 -8.57
C ASP A 17 -23.81 13.68 -7.65
N PHE A 18 -22.74 14.23 -8.22
CA PHE A 18 -21.58 14.74 -7.48
C PHE A 18 -21.91 16.00 -6.63
N ALA A 19 -22.81 16.87 -7.10
CA ALA A 19 -23.26 18.03 -6.34
C ALA A 19 -24.15 17.63 -5.15
N TYR A 20 -25.13 16.73 -5.35
CA TYR A 20 -25.95 16.18 -4.27
C TYR A 20 -25.09 15.47 -3.20
N ALA A 21 -24.03 14.83 -3.67
CA ALA A 21 -23.02 14.18 -2.88
C ALA A 21 -22.14 15.09 -2.02
N GLY A 22 -21.61 16.17 -2.59
CA GLY A 22 -20.85 17.15 -1.82
C GLY A 22 -21.67 17.70 -0.64
N VAL A 23 -22.95 17.99 -0.87
CA VAL A 23 -23.87 18.46 0.18
C VAL A 23 -24.09 17.39 1.26
N ALA A 24 -24.38 16.15 0.88
CA ALA A 24 -24.62 15.06 1.84
C ALA A 24 -23.37 14.66 2.65
N TYR A 25 -22.18 14.70 2.03
CA TYR A 25 -20.91 14.44 2.72
C TYR A 25 -20.59 15.51 3.76
N LEU A 26 -20.80 16.79 3.44
CA LEU A 26 -20.64 17.90 4.38
C LEU A 26 -21.59 17.80 5.59
N VAL A 27 -22.77 17.20 5.39
CA VAL A 27 -23.74 16.94 6.46
C VAL A 27 -23.33 15.75 7.33
N ASN A 28 -22.67 14.73 6.76
CA ASN A 28 -22.38 13.47 7.45
C ASN A 28 -20.94 13.33 7.99
N SER A 29 -19.99 14.18 7.55
CA SER A 29 -18.57 14.14 7.95
C SER A 29 -18.30 14.52 9.41
N LYS A 30 -19.34 14.90 10.18
CA LYS A 30 -19.27 15.13 11.63
C LYS A 30 -19.38 13.84 12.46
N ALA A 31 -19.56 12.67 11.85
CA ALA A 31 -19.60 11.39 12.54
C ALA A 31 -18.20 10.78 12.66
N HIS A 32 -17.63 10.83 13.86
CA HIS A 32 -16.36 10.21 14.22
C HIS A 32 -16.29 8.73 13.79
N ARG A 33 -15.22 8.35 13.09
CA ARG A 33 -14.84 6.93 12.98
C ARG A 33 -14.20 6.53 14.31
N ALA A 34 -14.93 5.77 15.11
CA ALA A 34 -14.32 5.05 16.23
C ALA A 34 -13.17 4.19 15.68
N MET A 35 -11.99 4.26 16.32
CA MET A 35 -10.92 3.34 16.02
C MET A 35 -11.42 1.91 16.27
N PRO A 36 -11.13 0.94 15.38
CA PRO A 36 -11.42 -0.46 15.67
C PRO A 36 -10.80 -0.87 17.00
N ASN A 37 -11.35 -1.89 17.67
CA ASN A 37 -10.60 -2.59 18.71
C ASN A 37 -9.43 -3.32 18.04
N LEU A 38 -8.29 -2.63 17.97
CA LEU A 38 -7.06 -3.13 17.38
C LEU A 38 -6.36 -4.06 18.38
N ALA A 39 -5.62 -5.05 17.86
CA ALA A 39 -4.75 -5.87 18.68
C ALA A 39 -3.71 -5.03 19.43
N HIS A 40 -3.30 -5.48 20.60
CA HIS A 40 -2.17 -4.85 21.29
C HIS A 40 -0.87 -5.16 20.54
N VAL A 41 -0.04 -4.14 20.35
CA VAL A 41 1.27 -4.25 19.71
C VAL A 41 2.25 -3.55 20.63
N GLU A 42 3.24 -4.29 21.14
CA GLU A 42 4.24 -3.72 22.05
C GLU A 42 5.07 -2.65 21.34
N PRO A 43 5.37 -1.50 21.99
CA PRO A 43 6.19 -0.43 21.41
C PRO A 43 7.56 -0.87 20.93
N ILE A 44 8.20 -1.81 21.64
CA ILE A 44 9.47 -2.41 21.26
C ILE A 44 9.34 -3.92 21.48
N GLU A 45 9.58 -4.72 20.45
CA GLU A 45 9.49 -6.17 20.55
C GLU A 45 10.59 -6.84 19.73
N LYS A 46 11.35 -7.75 20.35
CA LYS A 46 12.28 -8.64 19.64
C LYS A 46 11.47 -9.82 19.07
N LEU A 47 11.22 -9.80 17.76
CA LEU A 47 10.37 -10.78 17.07
C LEU A 47 11.12 -12.06 16.68
N SER A 48 12.44 -11.95 16.52
CA SER A 48 13.36 -13.05 16.26
C SER A 48 14.79 -12.66 16.67
N ASP A 49 15.77 -13.54 16.44
CA ASP A 49 17.17 -13.19 16.69
C ASP A 49 17.70 -12.04 15.83
N ALA A 50 17.18 -11.90 14.61
CA ALA A 50 17.63 -10.88 13.66
C ALA A 50 16.65 -9.70 13.53
N VAL A 51 15.45 -9.75 14.11
CA VAL A 51 14.39 -8.74 13.88
C VAL A 51 13.88 -8.16 15.20
N THR A 52 14.05 -6.85 15.37
CA THR A 52 13.39 -6.07 16.43
C THR A 52 12.44 -5.07 15.79
N ARG A 53 11.17 -5.07 16.21
CA ARG A 53 10.18 -4.05 15.82
C ARG A 53 10.18 -2.91 16.82
N ILE A 54 10.08 -1.68 16.30
CA ILE A 54 9.94 -0.46 17.08
C ILE A 54 8.76 0.31 16.49
N LEU A 55 7.73 0.59 17.30
CA LEU A 55 6.60 1.38 16.84
C LEU A 55 6.98 2.84 16.67
N GLY A 56 6.47 3.45 15.60
CA GLY A 56 6.61 4.86 15.28
C GLY A 56 5.85 5.81 16.21
N HIS A 57 5.10 5.28 17.18
CA HIS A 57 4.31 6.05 18.16
C HIS A 57 3.31 7.05 17.53
N ASN A 58 2.82 6.74 16.32
CA ASN A 58 1.94 7.57 15.52
C ASN A 58 0.60 6.83 15.21
N PRO A 59 -0.21 6.48 16.23
CA PRO A 59 -1.46 5.76 16.00
C PRO A 59 -2.47 6.61 15.24
N GLY A 60 -3.26 5.97 14.37
CA GLY A 60 -4.17 6.70 13.50
C GLY A 60 -5.06 5.80 12.64
N PRO A 61 -6.04 6.38 11.93
CA PRO A 61 -6.97 5.62 11.10
C PRO A 61 -6.31 4.91 9.90
N PHE A 62 -5.10 5.33 9.51
CA PHE A 62 -4.31 4.73 8.43
C PHE A 62 -3.08 3.98 8.94
N THR A 63 -2.53 4.39 10.08
CA THR A 63 -1.32 3.82 10.68
C THR A 63 -1.61 2.78 11.78
N LEU A 64 -2.89 2.55 12.09
CA LEU A 64 -3.36 1.62 13.14
C LEU A 64 -2.76 1.97 14.51
N GLN A 65 -2.00 1.04 15.12
CA GLN A 65 -1.26 1.27 16.37
C GLN A 65 -0.06 2.22 16.19
N GLY A 66 0.39 2.43 14.95
CA GLY A 66 1.58 3.17 14.57
C GLY A 66 2.34 2.44 13.45
N THR A 67 3.30 3.13 12.83
CA THR A 67 4.19 2.50 11.85
C THR A 67 5.10 1.49 12.55
N ASN A 68 5.15 0.27 12.05
CA ASN A 68 6.15 -0.71 12.44
C ASN A 68 7.46 -0.41 11.70
N THR A 69 8.46 0.09 12.40
CA THR A 69 9.83 0.11 11.88
C THR A 69 10.57 -1.12 12.37
N TYR A 70 11.55 -1.58 11.59
CA TYR A 70 12.27 -2.82 11.90
C TYR A 70 13.78 -2.61 11.88
N LEU A 71 14.44 -2.99 12.97
CA LEU A 71 15.89 -2.98 13.09
C LEU A 71 16.41 -4.40 12.92
N LEU A 72 17.20 -4.62 11.86
CA LEU A 72 17.64 -5.95 11.43
C LEU A 72 19.13 -6.21 11.66
N GLY A 73 19.44 -7.49 11.90
CA GLY A 73 20.80 -8.02 12.01
C GLY A 73 21.13 -8.48 13.43
N THR A 74 22.12 -9.37 13.56
CA THR A 74 22.59 -9.90 14.84
C THR A 74 23.84 -9.19 15.36
N GLY A 75 24.62 -8.55 14.46
CA GLY A 75 25.84 -7.81 14.81
C GLY A 75 25.62 -6.36 15.26
N SER A 76 26.70 -5.59 15.33
CA SER A 76 26.69 -4.18 15.76
C SER A 76 26.26 -3.21 14.65
N LYS A 77 26.25 -3.64 13.39
CA LYS A 77 25.70 -2.88 12.26
C LYS A 77 24.29 -3.37 11.95
N LYS A 78 23.34 -2.46 11.78
CA LYS A 78 21.92 -2.79 11.57
C LYS A 78 21.37 -2.18 10.29
N ILE A 79 20.37 -2.84 9.71
CA ILE A 79 19.49 -2.24 8.69
C ILE A 79 18.25 -1.72 9.40
N LEU A 80 17.86 -0.47 9.17
CA LEU A 80 16.57 0.07 9.61
C LEU A 80 15.60 0.09 8.43
N ILE A 81 14.44 -0.57 8.56
CA ILE A 81 13.33 -0.51 7.60
C ILE A 81 12.32 0.52 8.10
N ASP A 82 12.04 1.51 7.25
CA ASP A 82 11.14 2.65 7.47
C ASP A 82 11.49 3.50 8.70
N THR A 83 10.86 4.67 8.80
CA THR A 83 11.30 5.72 9.75
C THR A 83 10.19 6.40 10.53
N GLY A 84 8.93 5.99 10.36
CA GLY A 84 7.83 6.64 11.05
C GLY A 84 7.53 8.05 10.51
N GLU A 85 6.67 8.76 11.22
CA GLU A 85 6.31 10.16 10.96
C GLU A 85 7.41 11.15 11.39
N PRO A 86 7.43 12.37 10.81
CA PRO A 86 8.36 13.39 11.24
C PRO A 86 8.02 13.90 12.65
N ASN A 87 9.04 14.27 13.41
CA ASN A 87 8.92 14.93 14.72
C ASN A 87 8.25 14.12 15.84
N ILE A 88 8.36 12.79 15.82
CA ILE A 88 7.88 11.93 16.91
C ILE A 88 9.02 11.60 17.89
N SER A 89 9.10 12.35 18.99
CA SER A 89 10.20 12.25 19.97
C SER A 89 10.28 10.90 20.69
N GLU A 90 9.12 10.27 20.89
CA GLU A 90 8.92 8.98 21.53
C GLU A 90 9.54 7.87 20.69
N TYR A 91 9.34 7.91 19.37
CA TYR A 91 9.97 6.99 18.43
C TYR A 91 11.49 7.10 18.44
N ILE A 92 12.02 8.33 18.38
CA ILE A 92 13.47 8.56 18.43
C ILE A 92 14.06 8.06 19.75
N SER A 93 13.37 8.28 20.87
CA SER A 93 13.77 7.78 22.19
C SER A 93 13.77 6.24 22.25
N ALA A 94 12.73 5.60 21.69
CA ALA A 94 12.63 4.14 21.59
C ALA A 94 13.76 3.55 20.75
N LEU A 95 14.02 4.12 19.56
CA LEU A 95 15.08 3.67 18.66
C LEU A 95 16.48 3.85 19.30
N LYS A 96 16.75 5.00 19.95
CA LYS A 96 17.98 5.23 20.72
C LYS A 96 18.16 4.18 21.83
N SER A 97 17.09 3.87 22.55
CA SER A 97 17.10 2.87 23.63
C SER A 97 17.51 1.49 23.10
N VAL A 98 16.90 1.04 22.00
CA VAL A 98 17.26 -0.24 21.37
C VAL A 98 18.72 -0.24 20.93
N LEU A 99 19.15 0.76 20.15
CA LEU A 99 20.53 0.85 19.63
C LEU A 99 21.58 0.86 20.76
N SER A 100 21.30 1.58 21.86
CA SER A 100 22.18 1.62 23.03
C SER A 100 22.25 0.28 23.75
N SER A 101 21.09 -0.36 23.96
CA SER A 101 21.00 -1.64 24.68
C SER A 101 21.72 -2.79 23.94
N THR A 102 21.80 -2.72 22.62
CA THR A 102 22.47 -3.71 21.78
C THR A 102 23.87 -3.28 21.32
N ASN A 103 24.36 -2.12 21.79
CA ASN A 103 25.63 -1.52 21.38
C ASN A 103 25.82 -1.53 19.84
N SER A 104 24.80 -1.05 19.13
CA SER A 104 24.73 -1.13 17.67
C SER A 104 24.45 0.23 17.03
N GLN A 105 24.75 0.35 15.74
CA GLN A 105 24.52 1.52 14.91
C GLN A 105 23.77 1.15 13.64
N ILE A 106 23.06 2.12 13.07
CA ILE A 106 22.39 1.98 11.78
C ILE A 106 23.44 2.12 10.69
N GLU A 107 23.58 1.09 9.85
CA GLU A 107 24.45 1.09 8.67
C GLU A 107 23.69 1.53 7.42
N TYR A 108 22.45 1.05 7.27
CA TYR A 108 21.58 1.33 6.13
C TYR A 108 20.17 1.69 6.60
N ILE A 109 19.54 2.64 5.92
CA ILE A 109 18.09 2.84 6.00
C ILE A 109 17.47 2.34 4.70
N VAL A 110 16.38 1.61 4.81
CA VAL A 110 15.60 1.10 3.68
C VAL A 110 14.18 1.61 3.81
N ILE A 111 13.69 2.24 2.75
CA ILE A 111 12.35 2.80 2.69
C ILE A 111 11.49 1.93 1.78
N THR A 112 10.34 1.49 2.30
CA THR A 112 9.37 0.71 1.52
C THR A 112 8.70 1.56 0.45
N HIS A 113 8.25 2.77 0.79
CA HIS A 113 7.60 3.68 -0.14
C HIS A 113 7.55 5.14 0.37
N TRP A 114 7.02 6.06 -0.43
CA TRP A 114 7.10 7.51 -0.17
C TRP A 114 6.21 8.08 0.94
N HIS A 115 5.21 7.35 1.46
CA HIS A 115 4.26 7.95 2.39
C HIS A 115 4.96 8.48 3.65
N GLY A 116 4.42 9.59 4.17
CA GLY A 116 5.08 10.41 5.18
C GLY A 116 5.35 9.69 6.50
N ASP A 117 4.58 8.66 6.81
CA ASP A 117 4.72 7.80 7.98
C ASP A 117 5.74 6.67 7.79
N HIS A 118 6.34 6.54 6.60
CA HIS A 118 7.47 5.64 6.33
C HIS A 118 8.77 6.41 6.11
N VAL A 119 8.70 7.61 5.51
CA VAL A 119 9.89 8.45 5.20
C VAL A 119 10.12 9.62 6.16
N GLY A 120 9.13 9.96 6.98
CA GLY A 120 9.07 11.22 7.69
C GLY A 120 10.17 11.39 8.74
N GLY A 121 10.50 10.32 9.45
CA GLY A 121 11.49 10.36 10.53
C GLY A 121 12.95 10.37 10.07
N ILE A 122 13.25 10.32 8.77
CA ILE A 122 14.64 10.31 8.27
C ILE A 122 15.44 11.51 8.80
N ASP A 123 14.85 12.72 8.82
CA ASP A 123 15.58 13.92 9.25
C ASP A 123 15.85 13.88 10.77
N ASN A 124 14.86 13.48 11.57
CA ASN A 124 15.02 13.28 13.01
C ASN A 124 16.11 12.23 13.32
N ILE A 125 16.11 11.10 12.63
CA ILE A 125 17.15 10.06 12.78
C ILE A 125 18.53 10.61 12.39
N THR A 126 18.61 11.33 11.28
CA THR A 126 19.87 11.91 10.79
C THR A 126 20.45 12.90 11.79
N GLU A 127 19.63 13.78 12.34
CA GLU A 127 20.09 14.80 13.29
C GLU A 127 20.38 14.22 14.68
N GLU A 128 19.53 13.32 15.18
CA GLU A 128 19.54 12.95 16.59
C GLU A 128 20.22 11.62 16.90
N ILE A 129 20.39 10.73 15.92
CA ILE A 129 20.97 9.39 16.10
C ILE A 129 22.28 9.26 15.32
N LEU A 130 22.31 9.78 14.09
CA LEU A 130 23.47 9.65 13.21
C LEU A 130 24.46 10.81 13.34
N ASP A 131 24.17 11.82 14.16
CA ASP A 131 25.00 13.03 14.31
C ASP A 131 25.34 13.66 12.94
N ARG A 132 24.33 13.79 12.09
CA ARG A 132 24.42 14.31 10.71
C ARG A 132 25.33 13.50 9.78
N LYS A 133 25.78 12.31 10.18
CA LYS A 133 26.50 11.38 9.31
C LYS A 133 25.59 10.90 8.19
N LYS A 134 26.04 11.07 6.95
CA LYS A 134 25.36 10.51 5.78
C LYS A 134 25.61 9.00 5.71
N ILE A 135 24.54 8.22 5.72
CA ILE A 135 24.55 6.78 5.44
C ILE A 135 23.67 6.50 4.22
N PRO A 136 23.81 5.35 3.55
CA PRO A 136 22.92 5.00 2.45
C PRO A 136 21.46 4.86 2.90
N ILE A 137 20.57 5.51 2.17
CA ILE A 137 19.11 5.41 2.31
C ILE A 137 18.56 4.88 0.99
N TYR A 138 18.12 3.63 0.96
CA TYR A 138 17.69 2.95 -0.26
C TYR A 138 16.16 3.02 -0.46
N LYS A 139 15.72 3.29 -1.69
CA LYS A 139 14.30 3.45 -2.06
C LYS A 139 14.08 3.20 -3.56
N MET A 140 12.87 2.86 -4.00
CA MET A 140 12.53 2.88 -5.43
C MET A 140 12.31 4.32 -5.92
N ARG A 141 12.70 4.60 -7.16
CA ARG A 141 12.52 5.92 -7.78
C ARG A 141 11.08 6.12 -8.23
N ARG A 142 10.49 7.29 -7.93
CA ARG A 142 9.24 7.75 -8.57
C ARG A 142 9.54 8.68 -9.72
N GLU A 143 8.63 8.74 -10.68
CA GLU A 143 8.68 9.73 -11.77
C GLU A 143 8.67 11.17 -11.24
N LYS A 144 7.95 11.43 -10.14
CA LYS A 144 7.79 12.74 -9.52
C LYS A 144 8.86 13.08 -8.46
N ASP A 145 9.88 12.23 -8.28
CA ASP A 145 10.96 12.52 -7.34
C ASP A 145 11.89 13.60 -7.93
N GLU A 146 11.51 14.87 -7.75
CA GLU A 146 12.32 16.06 -8.03
C GLU A 146 13.21 16.37 -6.79
N GLY A 147 14.55 16.40 -6.95
CA GLY A 147 15.50 16.74 -5.87
C GLY A 147 16.40 15.57 -5.39
N VAL A 148 17.31 15.13 -6.27
CA VAL A 148 17.98 13.81 -6.29
C VAL A 148 19.17 13.62 -5.33
N GLU A 149 19.18 14.18 -4.11
CA GLU A 149 20.36 14.03 -3.22
C GLU A 149 20.11 13.24 -1.92
N ARG A 150 18.86 12.90 -1.60
CA ARG A 150 18.51 12.21 -0.34
C ARG A 150 18.61 10.69 -0.40
N PHE A 151 18.27 10.10 -1.53
CA PHE A 151 18.07 8.65 -1.67
C PHE A 151 19.06 8.02 -2.65
N HIS A 152 19.47 6.79 -2.34
CA HIS A 152 20.12 5.87 -3.25
C HIS A 152 19.03 5.04 -3.92
N TYR A 153 18.66 5.39 -5.14
CA TYR A 153 17.62 4.68 -5.87
C TYR A 153 18.12 3.32 -6.36
N VAL A 154 17.30 2.30 -6.15
CA VAL A 154 17.62 0.90 -6.50
C VAL A 154 16.44 0.24 -7.21
N GLU A 155 16.76 -0.80 -7.97
CA GLU A 155 15.80 -1.56 -8.79
C GLU A 155 15.38 -2.88 -8.12
N ASP A 156 14.38 -3.55 -8.68
CA ASP A 156 13.93 -4.88 -8.25
C ASP A 156 15.11 -5.85 -8.16
N GLY A 157 15.17 -6.59 -7.05
CA GLY A 157 16.20 -7.59 -6.80
C GLY A 157 17.52 -7.07 -6.23
N PHE A 158 17.68 -5.77 -5.99
CA PHE A 158 18.81 -5.23 -5.23
C PHE A 158 18.90 -5.86 -3.83
N GLU A 159 20.10 -5.93 -3.26
CA GLU A 159 20.32 -6.54 -1.94
C GLU A 159 21.27 -5.70 -1.08
N VAL A 160 20.99 -5.69 0.22
CA VAL A 160 21.90 -5.18 1.26
C VAL A 160 22.07 -6.23 2.34
N ALA A 161 23.22 -6.24 3.01
CA ALA A 161 23.52 -7.22 4.03
C ALA A 161 24.28 -6.61 5.21
N VAL A 162 23.97 -7.12 6.40
CA VAL A 162 24.74 -6.95 7.64
C VAL A 162 24.88 -8.33 8.31
N ASP A 163 25.63 -8.42 9.40
CA ASP A 163 25.78 -9.69 10.12
C ASP A 163 24.41 -10.25 10.52
N GLY A 164 24.10 -11.46 10.04
CA GLY A 164 22.87 -12.19 10.34
C GLY A 164 21.61 -11.71 9.62
N ALA A 165 21.70 -10.80 8.64
CA ALA A 165 20.55 -10.38 7.85
C ALA A 165 20.93 -9.95 6.42
N THR A 166 20.34 -10.62 5.42
CA THR A 166 20.41 -10.27 4.00
C THR A 166 19.02 -9.91 3.49
N LEU A 167 18.85 -8.66 3.08
CA LEU A 167 17.58 -8.11 2.68
C LEU A 167 17.55 -7.87 1.17
N LYS A 168 16.67 -8.58 0.47
CA LYS A 168 16.42 -8.43 -0.97
C LYS A 168 15.19 -7.57 -1.22
N PHE A 169 15.32 -6.61 -2.13
CA PHE A 169 14.26 -5.71 -2.54
C PHE A 169 13.36 -6.40 -3.56
N ILE A 170 12.05 -6.34 -3.37
CA ILE A 170 11.04 -6.93 -4.26
C ILE A 170 10.05 -5.84 -4.63
N ALA A 171 10.10 -5.38 -5.88
CA ALA A 171 9.17 -4.39 -6.41
C ALA A 171 7.75 -4.99 -6.34
N THR A 172 6.88 -4.28 -5.63
CA THR A 172 5.47 -4.64 -5.42
C THR A 172 4.59 -3.39 -5.57
N PRO A 173 4.59 -2.76 -6.76
CA PRO A 173 3.80 -1.55 -6.99
C PRO A 173 2.30 -1.83 -6.84
N GLY A 174 1.54 -0.77 -6.61
CA GLY A 174 0.09 -0.82 -6.52
C GLY A 174 -0.44 -0.03 -5.34
N HIS A 175 0.07 -0.29 -4.13
CA HIS A 175 -0.17 0.59 -2.98
C HIS A 175 0.31 2.01 -3.33
N THR A 176 1.59 2.09 -3.69
CA THR A 176 2.18 3.23 -4.40
C THR A 176 3.02 2.73 -5.58
N ALA A 177 3.32 3.61 -6.52
CA ALA A 177 4.17 3.28 -7.67
C ALA A 177 5.62 2.89 -7.29
N ASP A 178 6.14 3.34 -6.13
CA ASP A 178 7.51 3.09 -5.64
C ASP A 178 7.61 2.06 -4.51
N HIS A 179 6.59 1.23 -4.35
CA HIS A 179 6.54 0.31 -3.23
C HIS A 179 7.48 -0.89 -3.39
N PHE A 180 8.31 -1.12 -2.38
CA PHE A 180 9.06 -2.35 -2.16
C PHE A 180 8.48 -3.17 -0.99
N ALA A 181 8.27 -4.45 -1.23
CA ALA A 181 8.35 -5.45 -0.17
C ALA A 181 9.81 -5.92 -0.05
N LEU A 182 10.22 -6.37 1.15
CA LEU A 182 11.61 -6.69 1.43
C LEU A 182 11.72 -8.11 1.97
N TRP A 183 12.54 -8.95 1.33
CA TRP A 183 12.70 -10.36 1.67
C TRP A 183 13.94 -10.59 2.51
N LEU A 184 13.74 -11.09 3.74
CA LEU A 184 14.81 -11.53 4.63
C LEU A 184 15.14 -12.99 4.36
N LYS A 185 16.32 -13.24 3.79
CA LYS A 185 16.72 -14.57 3.32
C LYS A 185 16.81 -15.59 4.46
N GLU A 186 17.42 -15.20 5.58
CA GLU A 186 17.77 -16.07 6.69
C GLU A 186 16.52 -16.67 7.36
N GLU A 187 15.43 -15.90 7.42
CA GLU A 187 14.17 -16.35 8.03
C GLU A 187 13.13 -16.82 7.01
N SER A 188 13.35 -16.57 5.72
CA SER A 188 12.31 -16.70 4.68
C SER A 188 11.06 -15.89 5.03
N SER A 189 11.27 -14.66 5.50
CA SER A 189 10.23 -13.74 5.97
C SER A 189 10.16 -12.52 5.06
N LEU A 190 8.97 -11.91 4.97
CA LEU A 190 8.72 -10.74 4.13
C LEU A 190 8.33 -9.53 4.98
N PHE A 191 8.99 -8.40 4.79
CA PHE A 191 8.49 -7.11 5.24
C PHE A 191 7.59 -6.55 4.13
N SER A 192 6.29 -6.48 4.36
CA SER A 192 5.31 -6.17 3.31
C SER A 192 5.04 -4.68 3.14
N GLY A 193 5.59 -3.82 4.01
CA GLY A 193 5.19 -2.41 4.07
C GLY A 193 3.67 -2.29 4.13
N ASP A 194 3.12 -1.46 3.24
CA ASP A 194 1.69 -1.20 3.16
C ASP A 194 0.97 -2.04 2.10
N CYS A 195 1.67 -2.96 1.45
CA CYS A 195 1.07 -3.90 0.52
C CYS A 195 0.15 -4.90 1.26
N ILE A 196 0.56 -5.38 2.43
CA ILE A 196 -0.22 -6.27 3.30
C ILE A 196 -0.07 -5.79 4.75
N LEU A 197 -1.19 -5.59 5.44
CA LEU A 197 -1.23 -5.11 6.83
C LEU A 197 -1.57 -6.26 7.78
N GLY A 198 -1.18 -6.12 9.05
CA GLY A 198 -1.50 -7.10 10.09
C GLY A 198 -2.99 -7.20 10.40
N GLU A 199 -3.70 -6.07 10.31
CA GLU A 199 -5.13 -5.95 10.58
C GLU A 199 -5.82 -5.09 9.52
N GLY A 200 -7.08 -5.43 9.23
CA GLY A 200 -7.90 -4.70 8.27
C GLY A 200 -7.43 -4.87 6.82
N THR A 201 -7.57 -3.81 6.03
CA THR A 201 -7.20 -3.79 4.60
C THR A 201 -6.44 -2.52 4.28
N THR A 202 -5.55 -2.57 3.28
CA THR A 202 -4.83 -1.38 2.79
C THR A 202 -5.59 -0.62 1.68
N VAL A 203 -5.10 0.58 1.36
CA VAL A 203 -5.47 1.38 0.18
C VAL A 203 -4.47 1.18 -0.96
N PHE A 204 -4.78 1.64 -2.17
CA PHE A 204 -3.87 1.52 -3.32
C PHE A 204 -4.15 2.58 -4.39
N GLU A 205 -3.10 2.99 -5.10
CA GLU A 205 -3.14 3.88 -6.26
C GLU A 205 -3.56 3.14 -7.55
N ASP A 206 -3.22 1.86 -7.68
CA ASP A 206 -3.51 1.06 -8.86
C ASP A 206 -3.82 -0.40 -8.52
N LEU A 207 -5.06 -0.82 -8.80
CA LEU A 207 -5.53 -2.17 -8.45
C LEU A 207 -4.90 -3.27 -9.32
N HIS A 208 -4.57 -2.99 -10.59
CA HIS A 208 -3.96 -4.01 -11.46
C HIS A 208 -2.58 -4.38 -10.93
N ASP A 209 -1.75 -3.36 -10.71
CA ASP A 209 -0.38 -3.53 -10.22
C ASP A 209 -0.40 -4.14 -8.81
N TYR A 210 -1.34 -3.70 -7.96
CA TYR A 210 -1.53 -4.26 -6.61
C TYR A 210 -1.90 -5.75 -6.62
N MET A 211 -2.82 -6.19 -7.49
CA MET A 211 -3.20 -7.61 -7.58
C MET A 211 -2.03 -8.47 -8.10
N THR A 212 -1.28 -7.97 -9.09
CA THR A 212 -0.06 -8.62 -9.58
C THR A 212 0.98 -8.75 -8.46
N SER A 213 1.14 -7.72 -7.63
CA SER A 213 2.01 -7.72 -6.45
C SER A 213 1.59 -8.73 -5.39
N LEU A 214 0.29 -8.86 -5.11
CA LEU A 214 -0.22 -9.88 -4.19
C LEU A 214 0.05 -11.29 -4.68
N GLU A 215 -0.15 -11.57 -5.97
CA GLU A 215 0.18 -12.88 -6.56
C GLU A 215 1.69 -13.15 -6.54
N LYS A 216 2.53 -12.14 -6.79
CA LYS A 216 3.99 -12.22 -6.63
C LYS A 216 4.35 -12.62 -5.19
N ILE A 217 3.79 -11.92 -4.20
CA ILE A 217 4.00 -12.21 -2.77
C ILE A 217 3.53 -13.62 -2.40
N ARG A 218 2.36 -14.03 -2.88
CA ARG A 218 1.80 -15.37 -2.69
C ARG A 218 2.78 -16.45 -3.17
N GLY A 219 3.41 -16.26 -4.32
CA GLY A 219 4.40 -17.16 -4.90
C GLY A 219 5.74 -17.25 -4.15
N LEU A 220 6.06 -16.28 -3.29
CA LEU A 220 7.30 -16.30 -2.49
C LEU A 220 7.27 -17.35 -1.38
N ASN A 221 6.07 -17.81 -0.97
CA ASN A 221 5.88 -18.76 0.13
C ASN A 221 6.60 -18.32 1.42
N ALA A 222 6.45 -17.05 1.81
CA ALA A 222 7.02 -16.53 3.05
C ALA A 222 6.50 -17.32 4.26
N LYS A 223 7.39 -17.61 5.21
CA LYS A 223 7.00 -18.25 6.48
C LYS A 223 6.25 -17.28 7.39
N ARG A 224 6.52 -15.98 7.24
CA ARG A 224 5.99 -14.91 8.07
C ARG A 224 6.01 -13.59 7.30
N ILE A 225 5.02 -12.74 7.56
CA ILE A 225 5.00 -11.34 7.13
C ILE A 225 5.13 -10.42 8.34
N TYR A 226 6.03 -9.43 8.20
CA TYR A 226 6.24 -8.30 9.09
C TYR A 226 5.65 -7.03 8.43
N PRO A 227 4.40 -6.63 8.73
CA PRO A 227 3.73 -5.57 7.99
C PRO A 227 4.17 -4.16 8.40
N GLY A 228 3.90 -3.16 7.56
CA GLY A 228 4.09 -1.74 7.89
C GLY A 228 3.22 -1.28 9.05
N HIS A 229 2.04 -1.87 9.21
CA HIS A 229 1.13 -1.61 10.33
C HIS A 229 0.45 -2.88 10.85
N GLY A 230 0.14 -2.91 12.14
CA GLY A 230 -0.54 -4.02 12.79
C GLY A 230 0.38 -5.19 13.20
N PRO A 231 -0.19 -6.29 13.71
CA PRO A 231 0.56 -7.43 14.24
C PRO A 231 1.23 -8.27 13.14
N VAL A 232 2.20 -9.08 13.56
CA VAL A 232 2.88 -10.08 12.71
C VAL A 232 1.88 -11.09 12.14
N ILE A 233 2.14 -11.57 10.93
CA ILE A 233 1.26 -12.49 10.21
C ILE A 233 2.01 -13.81 9.96
N ASP A 234 1.63 -14.86 10.69
CA ASP A 234 2.21 -16.21 10.50
C ASP A 234 1.45 -17.04 9.44
N LYS A 235 0.14 -16.81 9.27
CA LYS A 235 -0.69 -17.47 8.26
C LYS A 235 -0.65 -16.69 6.94
N VAL A 236 0.52 -16.68 6.31
CA VAL A 236 0.81 -15.84 5.14
C VAL A 236 -0.14 -16.12 3.98
N VAL A 237 -0.28 -17.38 3.56
CA VAL A 237 -1.13 -17.75 2.41
C VAL A 237 -2.58 -17.35 2.66
N ASP A 238 -3.12 -17.68 3.84
CA ASP A 238 -4.51 -17.34 4.20
C ASP A 238 -4.75 -15.82 4.14
N LYS A 239 -3.80 -15.01 4.63
CA LYS A 239 -3.91 -13.55 4.61
C LYS A 239 -3.85 -12.97 3.20
N VAL A 240 -2.95 -13.49 2.36
CA VAL A 240 -2.83 -13.04 0.97
C VAL A 240 -4.08 -13.45 0.17
N ASP A 241 -4.58 -14.67 0.37
CA ASP A 241 -5.82 -15.16 -0.26
C ASP A 241 -7.05 -14.36 0.21
N GLU A 242 -7.12 -14.00 1.49
CA GLU A 242 -8.14 -13.08 2.03
C GLU A 242 -8.12 -11.74 1.28
N TYR A 243 -6.94 -11.15 1.09
CA TYR A 243 -6.75 -9.90 0.37
C TYR A 243 -7.20 -10.02 -1.10
N ILE A 244 -6.75 -11.06 -1.80
CA ILE A 244 -7.09 -11.33 -3.21
C ILE A 244 -8.61 -11.51 -3.36
N GLU A 245 -9.21 -12.38 -2.57
CA GLU A 245 -10.64 -12.69 -2.64
C GLU A 245 -11.50 -11.47 -2.31
N HIS A 246 -11.09 -10.66 -1.33
CA HIS A 246 -11.77 -9.41 -0.98
C HIS A 246 -11.83 -8.44 -2.19
N ARG A 247 -10.74 -8.30 -2.96
CA ARG A 247 -10.72 -7.44 -4.15
C ARG A 247 -11.48 -8.07 -5.33
N MET A 248 -11.30 -9.36 -5.55
CA MET A 248 -12.01 -10.10 -6.61
C MET A 248 -13.53 -10.12 -6.40
N LYS A 249 -14.00 -10.17 -5.15
CA LYS A 249 -15.43 -10.05 -4.84
C LYS A 249 -16.01 -8.75 -5.39
N ARG A 250 -15.35 -7.62 -5.09
CA ARG A 250 -15.79 -6.30 -5.57
C ARG A 250 -15.72 -6.20 -7.10
N GLU A 251 -14.66 -6.73 -7.70
CA GLU A 251 -14.52 -6.77 -9.15
C GLU A 251 -15.67 -7.54 -9.81
N ARG A 252 -16.04 -8.71 -9.28
CA ARG A 252 -17.17 -9.51 -9.79
C ARG A 252 -18.50 -8.77 -9.71
N GLU A 253 -18.76 -8.04 -8.62
CA GLU A 253 -19.97 -7.21 -8.47
C GLU A 253 -20.04 -6.12 -9.55
N ILE A 254 -18.93 -5.43 -9.80
CA ILE A 254 -18.83 -4.37 -10.83
C ILE A 254 -18.96 -4.96 -12.23
N VAL A 255 -18.28 -6.07 -12.52
CA VAL A 255 -18.37 -6.75 -13.82
C VAL A 255 -19.79 -7.23 -14.11
N LYS A 256 -20.53 -7.70 -13.09
CA LYS A 256 -21.94 -8.07 -13.26
C LYS A 256 -22.77 -6.88 -13.75
N VAL A 257 -22.65 -5.73 -13.08
CA VAL A 257 -23.36 -4.50 -13.47
C VAL A 257 -22.94 -4.06 -14.88
N LEU A 258 -21.64 -4.06 -15.19
CA LEU A 258 -21.15 -3.67 -16.52
C LEU A 258 -21.73 -4.51 -17.66
N LYS A 259 -21.99 -5.80 -17.43
CA LYS A 259 -22.56 -6.71 -18.44
C LYS A 259 -24.05 -6.53 -18.68
N GLU A 260 -24.76 -5.89 -17.75
CA GLU A 260 -26.20 -5.63 -17.83
C GLU A 260 -26.52 -4.33 -18.60
N HIS A 261 -25.50 -3.56 -18.97
CA HIS A 261 -25.64 -2.25 -19.63
C HIS A 261 -24.74 -2.14 -20.89
N GLU A 262 -25.24 -1.46 -21.93
CA GLU A 262 -24.42 -1.15 -23.12
C GLU A 262 -23.32 -0.12 -22.79
N GLU A 263 -23.67 0.91 -22.01
CA GLU A 263 -22.80 1.95 -21.49
C GLU A 263 -23.28 2.36 -20.10
N ILE A 264 -22.36 2.61 -19.15
CA ILE A 264 -22.73 3.01 -17.78
C ILE A 264 -21.65 3.91 -17.15
N THR A 265 -22.07 4.85 -16.29
CA THR A 265 -21.11 5.71 -15.57
C THR A 265 -20.54 5.06 -14.32
N SER A 266 -19.37 5.51 -13.86
CA SER A 266 -18.78 5.05 -12.59
C SER A 266 -19.73 5.28 -11.39
N MET A 267 -20.50 6.37 -11.41
CA MET A 267 -21.48 6.68 -10.38
C MET A 267 -22.70 5.75 -10.43
N ASP A 268 -23.21 5.45 -11.63
CA ASP A 268 -24.29 4.49 -11.80
C ASP A 268 -23.88 3.08 -11.34
N VAL A 269 -22.67 2.63 -11.69
CA VAL A 269 -22.10 1.37 -11.17
C VAL A 269 -22.06 1.41 -9.64
N THR A 270 -21.55 2.50 -9.06
CA THR A 270 -21.47 2.66 -7.60
C THR A 270 -22.85 2.58 -6.95
N ASN A 271 -23.85 3.23 -7.53
CA ASN A 271 -25.22 3.22 -7.00
C ASN A 271 -25.88 1.85 -7.02
N GLN A 272 -25.59 1.03 -8.03
CA GLN A 272 -26.12 -0.32 -8.12
C GLN A 272 -25.40 -1.29 -7.18
N VAL A 273 -24.06 -1.25 -7.17
CA VAL A 273 -23.22 -2.13 -6.34
C VAL A 273 -23.40 -1.84 -4.84
N TYR A 274 -23.65 -0.58 -4.46
CA TYR A 274 -23.84 -0.13 -3.07
C TYR A 274 -25.27 0.33 -2.80
N SER A 275 -26.26 -0.32 -3.43
CA SER A 275 -27.68 0.05 -3.36
C SER A 275 -28.26 0.10 -1.94
N ASP A 276 -27.77 -0.72 -1.01
CA ASP A 276 -28.22 -0.72 0.39
C ASP A 276 -27.42 0.22 1.31
N SER A 277 -26.39 0.89 0.78
CA SER A 277 -25.51 1.76 1.59
C SER A 277 -26.02 3.21 1.62
N PRO A 278 -25.84 3.93 2.76
CA PRO A 278 -26.08 5.36 2.83
C PRO A 278 -25.29 6.13 1.78
N TRP A 279 -25.83 7.24 1.29
CA TRP A 279 -25.23 8.01 0.20
C TRP A 279 -23.77 8.43 0.46
N ALA A 280 -23.44 8.85 1.68
CA ALA A 280 -22.07 9.18 2.06
C ALA A 280 -21.08 8.01 1.89
N VAL A 281 -21.53 6.77 2.14
CA VAL A 281 -20.72 5.56 1.94
C VAL A 281 -20.52 5.29 0.45
N ARG A 282 -21.55 5.50 -0.38
CA ARG A 282 -21.42 5.37 -1.84
C ARG A 282 -20.36 6.30 -2.42
N LEU A 283 -20.23 7.51 -1.88
CA LEU A 283 -19.20 8.46 -2.33
C LEU A 283 -17.80 8.04 -1.94
N ALA A 284 -17.64 7.54 -0.73
CA ALA A 284 -16.37 6.93 -0.34
C ALA A 284 -16.04 5.72 -1.25
N ALA A 285 -17.06 4.96 -1.64
CA ALA A 285 -16.93 3.81 -2.53
C ALA A 285 -16.66 4.15 -4.00
N LEU A 286 -17.06 5.33 -4.49
CA LEU A 286 -16.86 5.74 -5.89
C LEU A 286 -15.39 5.65 -6.29
N ASN A 287 -14.46 6.05 -5.41
CA ASN A 287 -13.04 5.94 -5.69
C ASN A 287 -12.60 4.47 -5.88
N ASN A 288 -13.11 3.57 -5.04
CA ASN A 288 -12.83 2.13 -5.17
C ASN A 288 -13.40 1.56 -6.48
N VAL A 289 -14.61 1.96 -6.89
CA VAL A 289 -15.19 1.58 -8.18
C VAL A 289 -14.34 2.07 -9.35
N LYS A 290 -13.87 3.32 -9.31
CA LYS A 290 -12.97 3.88 -10.34
C LYS A 290 -11.66 3.11 -10.45
N LEU A 291 -11.07 2.69 -9.33
CA LEU A 291 -9.84 1.87 -9.34
C LEU A 291 -10.07 0.50 -10.00
N VAL A 292 -11.22 -0.14 -9.73
CA VAL A 292 -11.59 -1.39 -10.41
C VAL A 292 -11.80 -1.16 -11.91
N LEU A 293 -12.52 -0.11 -12.29
CA LEU A 293 -12.75 0.21 -13.71
C LEU A 293 -11.43 0.50 -14.44
N LYS A 294 -10.50 1.23 -13.82
CA LYS A 294 -9.15 1.47 -14.36
C LYS A 294 -8.39 0.16 -14.55
N LYS A 295 -8.45 -0.78 -13.60
CA LYS A 295 -7.89 -2.13 -13.76
C LYS A 295 -8.53 -2.87 -14.92
N LEU A 296 -9.86 -2.89 -15.02
CA LEU A 296 -10.57 -3.60 -16.10
C LEU A 296 -10.24 -3.03 -17.51
N ILE A 297 -9.93 -1.73 -17.58
CA ILE A 297 -9.40 -1.10 -18.80
C ILE A 297 -7.98 -1.61 -19.10
N LYS A 298 -7.08 -1.64 -18.11
CA LYS A 298 -5.73 -2.22 -18.27
C LYS A 298 -5.79 -3.69 -18.69
N ASP A 299 -6.74 -4.46 -18.14
CA ASP A 299 -6.97 -5.86 -18.48
C ASP A 299 -7.57 -6.06 -19.89
N GLY A 300 -8.02 -4.97 -20.54
CA GLY A 300 -8.58 -4.99 -21.89
C GLY A 300 -10.00 -5.53 -22.00
N VAL A 301 -10.75 -5.61 -20.89
CA VAL A 301 -12.13 -6.14 -20.86
C VAL A 301 -13.21 -5.04 -20.77
N VAL A 302 -12.79 -3.80 -20.50
CA VAL A 302 -13.64 -2.60 -20.46
C VAL A 302 -13.01 -1.49 -21.29
N GLU A 303 -13.84 -0.75 -22.01
CA GLU A 303 -13.45 0.49 -22.68
C GLU A 303 -14.06 1.71 -21.97
N ASN A 304 -13.41 2.87 -22.14
CA ASN A 304 -13.89 4.17 -21.67
C ASN A 304 -14.11 5.11 -22.88
N PRO A 305 -15.16 4.87 -23.70
CA PRO A 305 -15.37 5.59 -24.96
C PRO A 305 -15.56 7.10 -24.78
N TYR A 306 -16.13 7.52 -23.66
CA TYR A 306 -16.47 8.91 -23.36
C TYR A 306 -16.16 9.25 -21.91
N PHE A 307 -16.25 10.53 -21.53
CA PHE A 307 -15.99 10.96 -20.16
C PHE A 307 -16.83 10.16 -19.14
N GLU A 308 -16.15 9.51 -18.19
CA GLU A 308 -16.75 8.72 -17.10
C GLU A 308 -17.78 7.68 -17.55
N THR A 309 -17.69 7.18 -18.79
CA THR A 309 -18.65 6.23 -19.37
C THR A 309 -17.93 4.96 -19.80
N PHE A 310 -18.35 3.83 -19.24
CA PHE A 310 -17.66 2.55 -19.37
C PHE A 310 -18.52 1.55 -20.12
N LYS A 311 -17.87 0.75 -20.96
CA LYS A 311 -18.50 -0.29 -21.78
C LYS A 311 -17.77 -1.60 -21.59
N TRP A 312 -18.52 -2.66 -21.26
CA TRP A 312 -17.98 -4.02 -21.30
C TRP A 312 -17.75 -4.44 -22.75
N VAL A 313 -16.51 -4.81 -23.09
CA VAL A 313 -16.17 -5.26 -24.46
C VAL A 313 -15.86 -6.75 -24.54
N GLY A 314 -15.65 -7.40 -23.40
CA GLY A 314 -15.34 -8.83 -23.33
C GLY A 314 -13.93 -9.14 -23.84
N GLY A 315 -13.25 -10.07 -23.16
CA GLY A 315 -11.94 -10.54 -23.57
C GLY A 315 -11.48 -11.71 -22.70
N GLU A 316 -11.12 -12.82 -23.34
CA GLU A 316 -10.16 -13.75 -22.75
C GLU A 316 -8.89 -12.97 -22.44
N LYS A 317 -8.28 -13.19 -21.26
CA LYS A 317 -6.99 -12.60 -20.90
C LYS A 317 -6.06 -12.65 -22.11
N LYS A 318 -5.66 -11.50 -22.66
CA LYS A 318 -4.45 -11.44 -23.49
C LYS A 318 -3.28 -11.70 -22.55
N VAL A 319 -3.00 -12.97 -22.26
CA VAL A 319 -1.73 -13.38 -21.70
C VAL A 319 -0.70 -12.96 -22.74
N GLN A 320 0.04 -11.89 -22.45
CA GLN A 320 1.28 -11.63 -23.15
C GLN A 320 2.16 -12.85 -22.89
N LYS A 321 2.27 -13.73 -23.89
CA LYS A 321 3.39 -14.65 -23.98
C LYS A 321 4.62 -13.75 -24.08
N GLU A 322 5.36 -13.60 -23.00
CA GLU A 322 6.75 -13.21 -23.11
C GLU A 322 7.45 -14.24 -24.00
N ASP A 323 8.06 -13.73 -25.06
CA ASP A 323 8.84 -14.49 -26.03
C ASP A 323 9.94 -15.25 -25.29
N SER A 324 9.74 -16.55 -25.09
CA SER A 324 10.84 -17.49 -24.96
C SER A 324 11.41 -17.72 -26.37
N SER A 325 12.29 -16.81 -26.80
CA SER A 325 13.12 -17.04 -27.99
C SER A 325 14.55 -16.56 -27.76
N LEU A 326 15.41 -17.57 -27.53
CA LEU A 326 16.86 -17.66 -27.74
C LEU A 326 17.81 -17.03 -26.71
#